data_AF-A0A2M8QUP1-F1
#
_entry.id   AF-A0A2M8QUP1-F1
#
_cell.length_a   1.000
_cell.length_b   1.000
_cell.length_c   1.000
_cell.angle_alpha   90.00
_cell.angle_beta   90.00
_cell.angle_gamma   90.00
#
_symmetry.space_group_name_H-M   'P 1'
#
loop_
_entity.id
_entity.type
_entity.pdbx_description
1 polymer ?
#
loop_
_entity_poly.entity_id
_entity_poly.type
_entity_poly.pdbx_seq_one_letter_code
_entity_poly.pdbx_strand_id
1 'polypeptide(L)'
;MTGTTLSDRAILRISGDDAKPFLQGLLTRDVLGLKADESRWTALLTPQGKALFDFILWADGEDILIDCEGAQAEALAKRLTIYRLRRKVAIVKEEGLAVHWALDAEDKPLDPRLDALGHRWIAPADDGDASTAFRAHRLALGVFEGMGELGQDQILWLETNAAELCGVDYDKGCYIGQENTARMHYRNKVNRRLVAVPLAEADEKRQKAALPDLGLSIELRRVEDMAPATLPGWLAGAIAEQAAE
;
A
#
# COMPACT_ATOMS: atom_id res chain seq x y z
N MET A 1 -28.66 0.29 3.02
CA MET A 1 -27.45 0.52 2.24
C MET A 1 -26.30 0.32 3.20
N THR A 2 -25.42 -0.65 2.94
CA THR A 2 -24.12 -0.70 3.62
C THR A 2 -23.37 0.56 3.21
N GLY A 3 -22.92 1.36 4.18
CA GLY A 3 -22.15 2.57 3.86
C GLY A 3 -20.84 2.23 3.17
N THR A 4 -20.21 3.24 2.59
CA THR A 4 -19.01 3.10 1.77
C THR A 4 -17.75 3.50 2.52
N THR A 5 -17.89 4.17 3.66
CA THR A 5 -16.77 4.63 4.48
C THR A 5 -15.92 3.46 5.00
N LEU A 6 -14.60 3.60 4.98
CA LEU A 6 -13.65 2.71 5.63
C LEU A 6 -13.27 3.29 7.00
N SER A 7 -13.96 2.86 8.05
CA SER A 7 -13.79 3.36 9.43
C SER A 7 -12.42 3.03 10.06
N ASP A 8 -11.71 2.03 9.51
CA ASP A 8 -10.37 1.64 9.94
C ASP A 8 -9.24 2.45 9.27
N ARG A 9 -9.57 3.36 8.36
CA ARG A 9 -8.65 4.29 7.69
C ARG A 9 -8.71 5.67 8.30
N ALA A 10 -7.63 6.42 8.12
CA ALA A 10 -7.57 7.85 8.46
C ALA A 10 -6.88 8.63 7.36
N ILE A 11 -7.10 9.94 7.35
CA ILE A 11 -6.50 10.86 6.39
C ILE A 11 -5.52 11.79 7.10
N LEU A 12 -4.31 11.91 6.58
CA LEU A 12 -3.39 12.99 6.93
C LEU A 12 -3.30 13.98 5.76
N ARG A 13 -3.51 15.26 6.03
CA ARG A 13 -3.27 16.34 5.09
C ARG A 13 -1.83 16.85 5.22
N ILE A 14 -1.14 16.88 4.08
CA ILE A 14 0.23 17.39 3.95
C ILE A 14 0.18 18.65 3.09
N SER A 15 0.45 19.79 3.70
CA SER A 15 0.28 21.10 3.08
C SER A 15 1.51 21.99 3.17
N GLY A 16 1.56 23.01 2.31
CA GLY A 16 2.65 23.99 2.20
C GLY A 16 3.53 23.80 0.97
N ASP A 17 4.26 24.86 0.58
CA ASP A 17 5.02 24.96 -0.69
C ASP A 17 6.01 23.80 -0.92
N ASP A 18 6.51 23.20 0.17
CA ASP A 18 7.46 22.10 0.13
C ASP A 18 6.82 20.70 0.17
N ALA A 19 5.48 20.56 0.22
CA ALA A 19 4.80 19.28 0.48
C ALA A 19 5.16 18.20 -0.56
N LYS A 20 4.97 18.47 -1.86
CA LYS A 20 5.32 17.53 -2.94
C LYS A 20 6.83 17.21 -2.96
N PRO A 21 7.77 18.19 -2.98
CA PRO A 21 9.20 17.90 -2.93
C PRO A 21 9.66 17.16 -1.67
N PHE A 22 9.04 17.44 -0.52
CA PHE A 22 9.31 16.76 0.74
C PHE A 22 8.98 15.27 0.64
N LEU A 23 7.76 14.93 0.21
CA LEU A 23 7.32 13.55 0.07
C LEU A 23 8.05 12.83 -1.08
N GLN A 24 8.39 13.53 -2.16
CA GLN A 24 9.14 12.96 -3.28
C GLN A 24 10.44 12.29 -2.83
N GLY A 25 11.17 12.91 -1.88
CA GLY A 25 12.42 12.37 -1.35
C GLY A 25 12.28 11.25 -0.33
N LEU A 26 11.04 10.86 0.02
CA LEU A 26 10.78 9.86 1.07
C LEU A 26 10.08 8.61 0.55
N LEU A 27 9.24 8.77 -0.46
CA LEU A 27 8.27 7.75 -0.86
C LEU A 27 8.73 6.96 -2.09
N THR A 28 8.18 5.76 -2.27
CA THR A 28 8.53 4.87 -3.39
C THR A 28 7.92 5.27 -4.74
N ARG A 29 6.80 6.01 -4.74
CA ARG A 29 6.16 6.55 -5.95
C ARG A 29 6.52 8.00 -6.22
N ASP A 30 6.44 8.40 -7.48
CA ASP A 30 6.53 9.79 -7.87
C ASP A 30 5.37 10.58 -7.27
N VAL A 31 5.68 11.69 -6.63
CA VAL A 31 4.72 12.58 -5.97
C VAL A 31 4.60 13.89 -6.75
N LEU A 32 5.65 14.27 -7.49
CA LEU A 32 5.67 15.53 -8.24
C LEU A 32 4.66 15.51 -9.38
N GLY A 33 4.52 14.38 -10.05
CA GLY A 33 3.56 14.18 -11.12
C GLY A 33 2.16 13.77 -10.67
N LEU A 34 1.86 13.73 -9.36
CA LEU A 34 0.52 13.38 -8.87
C LEU A 34 -0.50 14.46 -9.27
N LYS A 35 -1.45 14.09 -10.15
CA LYS A 35 -2.46 14.99 -10.70
C LYS A 35 -3.78 14.89 -9.93
N ALA A 36 -4.66 15.87 -10.17
CA ALA A 36 -6.06 15.77 -9.76
C ALA A 36 -6.68 14.47 -10.29
N ASP A 37 -7.55 13.86 -9.50
CA ASP A 37 -8.25 12.59 -9.77
C ASP A 37 -7.34 11.34 -9.87
N GLU A 38 -6.03 11.48 -9.68
CA GLU A 38 -5.12 10.35 -9.56
C GLU A 38 -4.90 9.98 -8.08
N SER A 39 -4.73 8.69 -7.84
CA SER A 39 -4.22 8.18 -6.57
C SER A 39 -3.02 7.27 -6.80
N ARG A 40 -2.12 7.18 -5.81
CA ARG A 40 -0.90 6.36 -5.90
C ARG A 40 -0.67 5.62 -4.59
N TRP A 41 -0.69 4.29 -4.65
CA TRP A 41 -0.23 3.48 -3.52
C TRP A 41 1.28 3.52 -3.43
N THR A 42 1.81 3.79 -2.25
CA THR A 42 3.24 4.01 -2.03
C THR A 42 3.62 3.57 -0.63
N ALA A 43 4.92 3.52 -0.36
CA ALA A 43 5.42 3.28 0.98
C ALA A 43 6.47 4.29 1.44
N LEU A 44 6.56 4.45 2.76
CA LEU A 44 7.75 4.93 3.44
C LEU A 44 8.56 3.71 3.86
N LEU A 45 9.85 3.67 3.50
CA LEU A 45 10.70 2.52 3.77
C LEU A 45 11.72 2.79 4.88
N THR A 46 12.27 1.71 5.43
CA THR A 46 13.56 1.76 6.12
C THR A 46 14.69 2.08 5.13
N PRO A 47 15.86 2.55 5.61
CA PRO A 47 17.06 2.65 4.76
C PRO A 47 17.45 1.32 4.09
N GLN A 48 17.06 0.18 4.69
CA GLN A 48 17.28 -1.15 4.13
C GLN A 48 16.21 -1.56 3.11
N GLY A 49 15.28 -0.69 2.72
CA GLY A 49 14.26 -0.96 1.70
C GLY A 49 13.11 -1.84 2.19
N LYS A 50 12.87 -1.89 3.51
CA LYS A 50 11.74 -2.63 4.11
C LYS A 50 10.55 -1.71 4.35
N ALA A 51 9.33 -2.20 4.18
CA ALA A 51 8.11 -1.41 4.34
C ALA A 51 7.92 -0.97 5.80
N LEU A 52 7.87 0.34 6.09
CA LEU A 52 7.50 0.85 7.41
C LEU A 52 6.00 1.16 7.49
N PHE A 53 5.51 1.84 6.46
CA PHE A 53 4.12 2.23 6.30
C PHE A 53 3.80 2.20 4.81
N ASP A 54 2.65 1.65 4.46
CA ASP A 54 2.03 1.80 3.15
C ASP A 54 0.78 2.69 3.26
N PHE A 55 0.49 3.42 2.18
CA PHE A 55 -0.63 4.33 2.12
C PHE A 55 -0.90 4.75 0.67
N ILE A 56 -2.05 5.38 0.46
CA ILE A 56 -2.44 5.93 -0.84
C ILE A 56 -2.37 7.45 -0.78
N LEU A 57 -1.71 8.05 -1.77
CA LEU A 57 -1.67 9.49 -1.97
C LEU A 57 -2.82 9.93 -2.87
N TRP A 58 -3.42 11.07 -2.54
CA TRP A 58 -4.41 11.76 -3.35
C TRP A 58 -4.00 13.23 -3.49
N ALA A 59 -4.16 13.81 -4.68
CA ALA A 59 -4.01 15.24 -4.87
C ALA A 59 -5.26 15.98 -4.35
N ASP A 60 -5.06 17.07 -3.61
CA ASP A 60 -6.13 17.99 -3.20
C ASP A 60 -5.65 19.44 -3.37
N GLY A 61 -5.82 19.98 -4.57
CA GLY A 61 -5.20 21.24 -4.97
C GLY A 61 -3.67 21.17 -4.90
N GLU A 62 -3.08 22.05 -4.08
CA GLU A 62 -1.62 22.06 -3.81
C GLU A 62 -1.22 21.09 -2.68
N ASP A 63 -2.20 20.62 -1.90
CA ASP A 63 -1.97 19.69 -0.79
C ASP A 63 -1.98 18.25 -1.28
N ILE A 64 -1.51 17.36 -0.39
CA ILE A 64 -1.62 15.91 -0.56
C ILE A 64 -2.40 15.34 0.61
N LEU A 65 -3.37 14.47 0.31
CA LEU A 65 -4.01 13.63 1.30
C LEU A 65 -3.36 12.25 1.30
N ILE A 66 -3.01 11.78 2.50
CA ILE A 66 -2.50 10.44 2.76
C ILE A 66 -3.62 9.64 3.39
N ASP A 67 -4.14 8.67 2.65
CA ASP A 67 -5.01 7.60 3.14
C ASP A 67 -4.13 6.51 3.77
N CYS A 68 -4.13 6.42 5.10
CA CYS A 68 -3.32 5.48 5.88
C CYS A 68 -4.16 4.66 6.88
N GLU A 69 -3.58 3.58 7.40
CA GLU A 69 -4.19 2.78 8.48
C GLU A 69 -4.46 3.68 9.70
N GLY A 70 -5.72 3.71 10.16
CA GLY A 70 -6.18 4.65 11.18
C GLY A 70 -5.41 4.50 12.50
N ALA A 71 -5.16 3.27 12.91
CA ALA A 71 -4.36 2.95 14.10
C ALA A 71 -2.89 3.38 13.99
N GLN A 72 -2.37 3.64 12.79
CA GLN A 72 -0.99 4.05 12.53
C GLN A 72 -0.84 5.52 12.12
N ALA A 73 -1.93 6.27 11.99
CA ALA A 73 -1.90 7.66 11.51
C ALA A 73 -0.98 8.56 12.34
N GLU A 74 -1.05 8.48 13.68
CA GLU A 74 -0.20 9.29 14.56
C GLU A 74 1.28 8.88 14.44
N ALA A 75 1.55 7.57 14.37
CA ALA A 75 2.91 7.05 14.22
C ALA A 75 3.53 7.47 12.87
N LEU A 76 2.75 7.44 11.80
CA LEU A 76 3.14 7.91 10.47
C LEU A 76 3.40 9.43 10.49
N ALA A 77 2.48 10.23 11.03
CA ALA A 77 2.64 11.68 11.14
C ALA A 77 3.90 12.06 11.92
N LYS A 78 4.15 11.40 13.05
CA LYS A 78 5.38 11.58 13.85
C LYS A 78 6.62 11.20 13.06
N ARG A 79 6.58 10.09 12.31
CA ARG A 79 7.71 9.64 11.49
C ARG A 79 8.01 10.64 10.37
N LEU A 80 7.00 11.11 9.63
CA LEU A 80 7.17 12.14 8.61
C LEU A 80 7.72 13.45 9.21
N THR A 81 7.25 13.84 10.39
CA THR A 81 7.74 15.04 11.10
C THR A 81 9.24 15.00 11.36
N ILE A 82 9.82 13.83 11.66
CA ILE A 82 11.27 13.67 11.85
C ILE A 82 12.03 14.06 10.56
N TYR A 83 11.50 13.69 9.38
CA TYR A 83 12.13 14.00 8.10
C TYR A 83 11.89 15.42 7.60
N ARG A 84 10.89 16.12 8.14
CA ARG A 84 10.47 17.44 7.67
C ARG A 84 11.57 18.50 7.73
N LEU A 85 12.49 18.43 8.70
CA LEU A 85 13.69 19.27 8.84
C LEU A 85 13.55 20.72 8.29
N ARG A 86 13.01 21.65 9.09
CA ARG A 86 12.82 23.08 8.75
C ARG A 86 12.03 23.39 7.46
N ARG A 87 11.63 22.41 6.65
CA ARG A 87 10.78 22.61 5.47
C ARG A 87 9.43 23.19 5.90
N LYS A 88 8.87 24.03 5.04
CA LYS A 88 7.55 24.64 5.26
C LYS A 88 6.45 23.65 4.89
N VAL A 89 6.33 22.59 5.67
CA VAL A 89 5.30 21.56 5.52
C VAL A 89 4.49 21.46 6.80
N ALA A 90 3.16 21.43 6.69
CA ALA A 90 2.28 21.05 7.79
C ALA A 90 1.78 19.61 7.56
N ILE A 91 1.66 18.86 8.66
CA ILE A 91 1.22 17.47 8.67
C ILE A 91 0.12 17.41 9.74
N VAL A 92 -1.13 17.28 9.31
CA VAL A 92 -2.30 17.39 10.18
C VAL A 92 -3.26 16.26 9.87
N LYS A 93 -3.88 15.69 10.90
CA LYS A 93 -4.98 14.73 10.71
C LYS A 93 -6.19 15.47 10.16
N GLU A 94 -6.75 14.98 9.07
CA GLU A 94 -7.97 15.50 8.46
C GLU A 94 -9.18 14.78 9.06
N GLU A 95 -10.07 15.53 9.71
CA GLU A 95 -11.23 14.99 10.41
C GLU A 95 -12.53 15.18 9.60
N GLY A 96 -12.53 16.05 8.59
CA GLY A 96 -13.71 16.34 7.77
C GLY A 96 -13.93 15.39 6.60
N LEU A 97 -12.96 14.50 6.35
CA LEU A 97 -12.96 13.58 5.22
C LEU A 97 -12.70 12.16 5.71
N ALA A 98 -13.22 11.20 4.95
CA ALA A 98 -13.00 9.78 5.14
C ALA A 98 -12.64 9.12 3.80
N VAL A 99 -12.10 7.91 3.91
CA VAL A 99 -11.83 7.05 2.77
C VAL A 99 -13.08 6.22 2.51
N HIS A 100 -13.43 6.05 1.25
CA HIS A 100 -14.58 5.26 0.83
C HIS A 100 -14.16 4.17 -0.15
N TRP A 101 -14.92 3.10 -0.18
CA TRP A 101 -14.76 1.99 -1.11
C TRP A 101 -16.10 1.37 -1.51
N ALA A 102 -16.20 0.96 -2.77
CA ALA A 102 -17.28 0.13 -3.29
C ALA A 102 -16.82 -0.64 -4.54
N LEU A 103 -17.42 -1.80 -4.80
CA LEU A 103 -17.21 -2.52 -6.07
C LEU A 103 -17.94 -1.86 -7.24
N ASP A 104 -19.10 -1.28 -6.97
CA ASP A 104 -20.09 -0.81 -7.93
C ASP A 104 -20.27 0.72 -7.89
N ALA A 105 -19.16 1.44 -7.99
CA ALA A 105 -19.15 2.91 -8.04
C ALA A 105 -18.39 3.42 -9.27
N GLU A 106 -18.89 3.10 -10.46
CA GLU A 106 -18.25 3.39 -11.76
C GLU A 106 -17.96 4.89 -12.00
N ASP A 107 -18.64 5.79 -11.29
CA ASP A 107 -18.39 7.24 -11.33
C ASP A 107 -17.18 7.68 -10.46
N LYS A 108 -16.56 6.76 -9.73
CA LYS A 108 -15.40 6.98 -8.86
C LYS A 108 -14.13 6.38 -9.47
N PRO A 109 -12.94 6.85 -9.09
CA PRO A 109 -11.70 6.26 -9.57
C PRO A 109 -11.50 4.84 -9.01
N LEU A 110 -10.78 4.02 -9.77
CA LEU A 110 -10.36 2.69 -9.35
C LEU A 110 -9.28 2.77 -8.25
N ASP A 111 -9.20 1.74 -7.41
CA ASP A 111 -8.09 1.59 -6.48
C ASP A 111 -6.76 1.45 -7.27
N PRO A 112 -5.71 2.23 -6.93
CA PRO A 112 -4.52 2.37 -7.76
C PRO A 112 -3.63 1.12 -7.78
N ARG A 113 -3.92 0.11 -6.97
CA ARG A 113 -3.14 -1.12 -6.87
C ARG A 113 -3.56 -2.17 -7.87
N LEU A 114 -4.87 -2.31 -8.08
CA LEU A 114 -5.46 -3.35 -8.91
C LEU A 114 -6.92 -3.02 -9.21
N ASP A 115 -7.29 -2.92 -10.49
CA ASP A 115 -8.65 -2.59 -10.92
C ASP A 115 -9.72 -3.50 -10.30
N ALA A 116 -9.40 -4.78 -10.10
CA ALA A 116 -10.31 -5.77 -9.48
C ALA A 116 -10.66 -5.45 -8.02
N LEU A 117 -9.93 -4.56 -7.36
CA LEU A 117 -10.32 -4.06 -6.03
C LEU A 117 -11.56 -3.18 -6.10
N GLY A 118 -11.97 -2.66 -7.26
CA GLY A 118 -13.09 -1.75 -7.41
C GLY A 118 -12.67 -0.31 -7.19
N HIS A 119 -13.57 0.49 -6.64
CA HIS A 119 -13.44 1.94 -6.60
C HIS A 119 -13.12 2.44 -5.19
N ARG A 120 -12.23 3.44 -5.10
CA ARG A 120 -11.81 4.07 -3.85
C ARG A 120 -11.81 5.57 -4.03
N TRP A 121 -12.23 6.34 -3.03
CA TRP A 121 -12.22 7.81 -3.12
C TRP A 121 -12.20 8.46 -1.73
N ILE A 122 -12.04 9.78 -1.70
CA ILE A 122 -12.13 10.60 -0.49
C ILE A 122 -13.38 11.48 -0.56
N ALA A 123 -14.18 11.47 0.50
CA ALA A 123 -15.38 12.30 0.67
C ALA A 123 -15.71 12.45 2.16
N PRO A 124 -16.65 13.32 2.57
CA PRO A 124 -17.17 13.29 3.94
C PRO A 124 -17.76 11.92 4.28
N ALA A 125 -17.54 11.47 5.53
CA ALA A 125 -18.01 10.18 6.00
C ALA A 125 -19.53 10.01 5.86
N ASP A 126 -19.97 8.79 5.54
CA ASP A 126 -21.37 8.37 5.64
C ASP A 126 -21.61 7.57 6.94
N ASP A 127 -22.87 7.23 7.21
CA ASP A 127 -23.27 6.54 8.44
C ASP A 127 -22.97 5.02 8.45
N GLY A 128 -22.29 4.47 7.43
CA GLY A 128 -21.97 3.05 7.38
C GLY A 128 -20.47 2.76 7.30
N ASP A 129 -20.16 1.46 7.16
CA ASP A 129 -18.79 0.97 7.23
C ASP A 129 -18.58 -0.21 6.28
N ALA A 130 -17.67 -0.05 5.33
CA ALA A 130 -17.26 -1.05 4.37
C ALA A 130 -15.93 -1.73 4.74
N SER A 131 -15.28 -1.38 5.86
CA SER A 131 -13.92 -1.86 6.22
C SER A 131 -13.81 -3.38 6.20
N THR A 132 -14.77 -4.08 6.81
CA THR A 132 -14.77 -5.55 6.86
C THR A 132 -14.95 -6.17 5.45
N ALA A 133 -15.86 -5.62 4.66
CA ALA A 133 -16.13 -6.09 3.30
C ALA A 133 -14.93 -5.85 2.37
N PHE A 134 -14.34 -4.65 2.46
CA PHE A 134 -13.15 -4.28 1.71
C PHE A 134 -11.96 -5.18 2.05
N ARG A 135 -11.69 -5.39 3.35
CA ARG A 135 -10.60 -6.25 3.79
C ARG A 135 -10.77 -7.68 3.27
N ALA A 136 -11.96 -8.26 3.37
CA ALA A 136 -12.24 -9.60 2.85
C ALA A 136 -12.01 -9.68 1.33
N HIS A 137 -12.53 -8.70 0.56
CA HIS A 137 -12.36 -8.65 -0.90
C HIS A 137 -10.89 -8.50 -1.31
N ARG A 138 -10.17 -7.55 -0.69
CA ARG A 138 -8.75 -7.29 -0.95
C ARG A 138 -7.88 -8.51 -0.68
N LEU A 139 -8.11 -9.21 0.43
CA LEU A 139 -7.37 -10.41 0.80
C LEU A 139 -7.69 -11.61 -0.10
N ALA A 140 -8.93 -11.75 -0.58
CA ALA A 140 -9.28 -12.77 -1.58
C ALA A 140 -8.53 -12.58 -2.91
N LEU A 141 -8.15 -11.34 -3.22
CA LEU A 141 -7.31 -10.99 -4.37
C LEU A 141 -5.80 -11.08 -4.08
N GLY A 142 -5.40 -11.45 -2.86
CA GLY A 142 -3.99 -11.51 -2.44
C GLY A 142 -3.29 -10.16 -2.39
N VAL A 143 -4.04 -9.07 -2.22
CA VAL A 143 -3.49 -7.72 -2.01
C VAL A 143 -3.40 -7.48 -0.50
N PHE A 144 -2.26 -6.99 -0.02
CA PHE A 144 -2.01 -6.77 1.42
C PHE A 144 -1.90 -5.27 1.73
N GLU A 145 -2.36 -4.87 2.92
CA GLU A 145 -2.39 -3.46 3.36
C GLU A 145 -2.15 -3.37 4.87
N GLY A 146 -1.41 -2.35 5.29
CA GLY A 146 -1.23 -2.02 6.70
C GLY A 146 -0.19 -2.85 7.43
N MET A 147 0.06 -2.45 8.67
CA MET A 147 1.12 -2.99 9.53
C MET A 147 0.94 -4.49 9.77
N GLY A 148 -0.29 -4.93 10.08
CA GLY A 148 -0.58 -6.31 10.43
C GLY A 148 -0.33 -7.31 9.30
N GLU A 149 -0.40 -6.85 8.05
CA GLU A 149 -0.28 -7.70 6.86
C GLU A 149 1.10 -7.60 6.20
N LEU A 150 1.71 -6.41 6.20
CA LEU A 150 3.03 -6.15 5.63
C LEU A 150 4.18 -6.33 6.64
N GLY A 151 3.86 -6.52 7.91
CA GLY A 151 4.79 -6.92 8.97
C GLY A 151 5.76 -5.83 9.45
N GLN A 152 5.51 -4.55 9.14
CA GLN A 152 6.23 -3.33 9.60
C GLN A 152 7.73 -3.53 9.90
N ASP A 153 8.59 -3.12 8.98
CA ASP A 153 10.07 -3.19 9.04
C ASP A 153 10.69 -4.59 8.88
N GLN A 154 9.87 -5.60 8.58
CA GLN A 154 10.34 -6.98 8.41
C GLN A 154 10.52 -7.39 6.94
N ILE A 155 9.68 -6.90 6.05
CA ILE A 155 9.55 -7.37 4.66
C ILE A 155 10.10 -6.33 3.69
N LEU A 156 10.89 -6.76 2.70
CA LEU A 156 11.40 -5.87 1.66
C LEU A 156 10.25 -5.42 0.74
N TRP A 157 10.28 -4.17 0.30
CA TRP A 157 9.14 -3.59 -0.44
C TRP A 157 8.73 -4.38 -1.68
N LEU A 158 9.66 -4.89 -2.47
CA LEU A 158 9.30 -5.68 -3.65
C LEU A 158 8.78 -7.10 -3.31
N GLU A 159 9.06 -7.61 -2.11
CA GLU A 159 8.50 -8.87 -1.64
C GLU A 159 7.01 -8.73 -1.26
N THR A 160 6.48 -7.51 -1.11
CA THR A 160 5.04 -7.26 -0.91
C THR A 160 4.27 -7.18 -2.22
N ASN A 161 4.90 -7.56 -3.35
CA ASN A 161 4.38 -7.43 -4.71
C ASN A 161 4.17 -5.97 -5.15
N ALA A 162 4.97 -5.06 -4.58
CA ALA A 162 4.79 -3.64 -4.84
C ALA A 162 5.14 -3.20 -6.26
N ALA A 163 5.96 -3.94 -7.00
CA ALA A 163 6.19 -3.64 -8.41
C ALA A 163 4.92 -3.89 -9.23
N GLU A 164 4.28 -5.03 -8.99
CA GLU A 164 3.10 -5.50 -9.73
C GLU A 164 1.83 -4.72 -9.35
N LEU A 165 1.77 -4.19 -8.13
CA LEU A 165 0.66 -3.40 -7.61
C LEU A 165 0.91 -1.89 -7.71
N CYS A 166 1.72 -1.46 -8.68
CA CYS A 166 1.96 -0.04 -8.98
C CYS A 166 2.49 0.79 -7.79
N GLY A 167 3.27 0.18 -6.90
CA GLY A 167 3.74 0.71 -5.62
C GLY A 167 5.14 1.33 -5.62
N VAL A 168 5.82 1.35 -6.76
CA VAL A 168 7.16 1.94 -6.93
C VAL A 168 7.31 2.57 -8.31
N ASP A 169 8.05 3.66 -8.41
CA ASP A 169 8.56 4.21 -9.67
C ASP A 169 10.08 4.07 -9.69
N TYR A 170 10.63 3.56 -10.79
CA TYR A 170 12.08 3.35 -10.91
C TYR A 170 12.81 4.53 -11.56
N ASP A 171 12.08 5.36 -12.31
CA ASP A 171 12.61 6.53 -13.03
C ASP A 171 12.53 7.84 -12.22
N LYS A 172 12.04 7.78 -10.98
CA LYS A 172 11.96 8.95 -10.10
C LYS A 172 13.31 9.24 -9.41
N GLY A 173 13.40 10.44 -8.82
CA GLY A 173 14.54 10.84 -8.00
C GLY A 173 14.71 10.01 -6.72
N CYS A 174 15.82 10.23 -6.02
CA CYS A 174 16.20 9.43 -4.84
C CYS A 174 15.16 9.48 -3.72
N TYR A 175 14.96 8.34 -3.06
CA TYR A 175 14.12 8.20 -1.87
C TYR A 175 14.74 7.21 -0.86
N ILE A 176 14.23 7.19 0.37
CA ILE A 176 14.76 6.32 1.44
C ILE A 176 14.57 4.84 1.08
N GLY A 177 15.64 4.05 1.15
CA GLY A 177 15.61 2.62 0.87
C GLY A 177 15.70 2.25 -0.62
N GLN A 178 15.80 3.24 -1.52
CA GLN A 178 15.86 3.03 -2.97
C GLN A 178 16.98 2.08 -3.41
N GLU A 179 18.18 2.14 -2.81
CA GLU A 179 19.32 1.32 -3.23
C GLU A 179 19.00 -0.18 -3.24
N ASN A 180 18.32 -0.67 -2.19
CA ASN A 180 17.92 -2.07 -2.11
C ASN A 180 16.78 -2.39 -3.08
N THR A 181 15.78 -1.52 -3.19
CA THR A 181 14.67 -1.67 -4.15
C THR A 181 15.18 -1.73 -5.59
N ALA A 182 16.03 -0.80 -5.99
CA ALA A 182 16.62 -0.75 -7.34
C ALA A 182 17.53 -1.96 -7.60
N ARG A 183 18.35 -2.36 -6.62
CA ARG A 183 19.19 -3.57 -6.74
C ARG A 183 18.33 -4.83 -6.94
N MET A 184 17.21 -4.92 -6.24
CA MET A 184 16.27 -6.04 -6.39
C MET A 184 15.49 -6.02 -7.70
N HIS A 185 15.37 -4.88 -8.39
CA HIS A 185 14.74 -4.84 -9.70
C HIS A 185 15.76 -5.12 -10.82
N TYR A 186 16.90 -4.44 -10.81
CA TYR A 186 17.83 -4.43 -11.94
C TYR A 186 18.89 -5.53 -11.92
N ARG A 187 19.15 -6.15 -10.76
CA ARG A 187 20.25 -7.12 -10.61
C ARG A 187 19.82 -8.48 -10.08
N ASN A 188 18.78 -8.52 -9.26
CA ASN A 188 18.28 -9.75 -8.68
C ASN A 188 16.84 -9.98 -9.17
N LYS A 189 16.39 -11.23 -9.20
CA LYS A 189 14.96 -11.53 -9.34
C LYS A 189 14.32 -11.53 -7.95
N VAL A 190 13.09 -11.03 -7.83
CA VAL A 190 12.32 -11.17 -6.59
C VAL A 190 12.01 -12.65 -6.40
N ASN A 191 12.66 -13.26 -5.41
CA ASN A 191 12.59 -14.72 -5.17
C ASN A 191 11.73 -15.09 -3.96
N ARG A 192 11.21 -14.12 -3.22
CA ARG A 192 10.23 -14.30 -2.15
C ARG A 192 9.09 -13.30 -2.30
N ARG A 193 7.87 -13.73 -2.01
CA ARG A 193 6.67 -12.90 -2.14
C ARG A 193 5.70 -13.18 -1.00
N LEU A 194 5.01 -12.14 -0.57
CA LEU A 194 3.84 -12.26 0.29
C LEU A 194 2.71 -12.92 -0.49
N VAL A 195 2.08 -13.91 0.14
CA VAL A 195 0.92 -14.64 -0.39
C VAL A 195 -0.05 -14.98 0.73
N ALA A 196 -1.31 -15.17 0.35
CA ALA A 196 -2.35 -15.69 1.23
C ALA A 196 -2.50 -17.18 0.95
N VAL A 197 -2.56 -17.98 2.01
CA VAL A 197 -2.83 -19.43 1.94
C VAL A 197 -3.93 -19.80 2.92
N PRO A 198 -4.64 -20.93 2.72
CA PRO A 198 -5.58 -21.43 3.71
C PRO A 198 -4.89 -21.63 5.06
N LEU A 199 -5.51 -21.16 6.15
CA LEU A 199 -4.93 -21.26 7.49
C LEU A 199 -4.69 -22.72 7.92
N ALA A 200 -5.50 -23.65 7.40
CA ALA A 200 -5.32 -25.08 7.64
C ALA A 200 -4.04 -25.66 7.03
N GLU A 201 -3.44 -24.96 6.06
CA GLU A 201 -2.21 -25.33 5.36
C GLU A 201 -1.02 -24.42 5.74
N ALA A 202 -1.18 -23.62 6.80
CA ALA A 202 -0.19 -22.65 7.20
C ALA A 202 1.12 -23.32 7.65
N ASP A 203 2.25 -22.78 7.18
CA ASP A 203 3.58 -23.10 7.68
C ASP A 203 4.00 -22.02 8.70
N GLU A 204 4.03 -22.39 9.98
CA GLU A 204 4.40 -21.50 11.09
C GLU A 204 5.75 -20.78 10.87
N LYS A 205 6.69 -21.38 10.13
CA LYS A 205 8.00 -20.77 9.87
C LYS A 205 7.93 -19.64 8.84
N ARG A 206 6.90 -19.65 7.99
CA ARG A 206 6.71 -18.71 6.88
C ARG A 206 5.64 -17.66 7.20
N GLN A 207 4.77 -17.96 8.16
CA GLN A 207 3.69 -17.10 8.62
C GLN A 207 4.20 -15.73 9.08
N LYS A 208 3.55 -14.69 8.55
CA LYS A 208 3.71 -13.29 8.94
C LYS A 208 2.49 -12.81 9.72
N ALA A 209 1.31 -13.25 9.31
CA ALA A 209 0.08 -13.04 10.05
C ALA A 209 -0.86 -14.24 9.90
N ALA A 210 -1.60 -14.54 10.96
CA ALA A 210 -2.75 -15.43 10.93
C ALA A 210 -4.02 -14.57 10.93
N LEU A 211 -4.97 -14.90 10.06
CA LEU A 211 -6.27 -14.25 9.94
C LEU A 211 -7.38 -15.30 10.16
N PRO A 212 -7.64 -15.73 11.41
CA PRO A 212 -8.59 -16.80 11.70
C PRO A 212 -10.02 -16.47 11.26
N ASP A 213 -10.38 -15.19 11.30
CA ASP A 213 -11.68 -14.68 10.89
C ASP A 213 -11.97 -14.90 9.40
N LEU A 214 -10.93 -15.02 8.57
CA LEU A 214 -11.02 -15.31 7.14
C LEU A 214 -10.50 -16.70 6.77
N GLY A 215 -10.01 -17.48 7.75
CA GLY A 215 -9.38 -18.78 7.48
C GLY A 215 -8.12 -18.67 6.61
N LEU A 216 -7.38 -17.56 6.70
CA LEU A 216 -6.18 -17.30 5.90
C LEU A 216 -4.93 -17.18 6.77
N SER A 217 -3.78 -17.51 6.18
CA SER A 217 -2.46 -17.13 6.67
C SER A 217 -1.75 -16.31 5.61
N ILE A 218 -1.20 -15.16 6.02
CA ILE A 218 -0.28 -14.38 5.21
C ILE A 218 1.12 -14.94 5.44
N GLU A 219 1.77 -15.35 4.37
CA GLU A 219 3.09 -15.96 4.40
C GLU A 219 4.06 -15.29 3.45
N LEU A 220 5.34 -15.26 3.83
CA LEU A 220 6.43 -14.90 2.93
C LEU A 220 7.04 -16.18 2.36
N ARG A 221 6.68 -16.55 1.14
CA ARG A 221 7.12 -17.79 0.49
C ARG A 221 8.17 -17.53 -0.58
N ARG A 222 9.06 -18.50 -0.80
CA ARG A 222 9.93 -18.49 -1.98
C ARG A 222 9.12 -18.80 -3.23
N VAL A 223 9.45 -18.16 -4.34
CA VAL A 223 8.78 -18.36 -5.63
C VAL A 223 8.80 -19.82 -6.08
N GLU A 224 9.91 -20.52 -5.87
CA GLU A 224 10.07 -21.95 -6.19
C GLU A 224 9.17 -22.89 -5.36
N ASP A 225 8.69 -22.44 -4.19
CA ASP A 225 7.84 -23.22 -3.29
C ASP A 225 6.34 -22.94 -3.50
N MET A 226 5.97 -22.08 -4.45
CA MET A 226 4.58 -21.68 -4.69
C MET A 226 3.98 -22.45 -5.86
N ALA A 227 2.75 -22.94 -5.69
CA ALA A 227 1.98 -23.53 -6.77
C ALA A 227 1.24 -22.41 -7.55
N PRO A 228 1.52 -22.17 -8.84
CA PRO A 228 0.90 -21.06 -9.58
C PRO A 228 -0.63 -21.12 -9.61
N ALA A 229 -1.21 -22.33 -9.60
CA ALA A 229 -2.66 -22.53 -9.61
C ALA A 229 -3.37 -22.08 -8.33
N THR A 230 -2.64 -21.86 -7.23
CA THR A 230 -3.21 -21.39 -5.95
C THR A 230 -3.04 -19.88 -5.77
N LEU A 231 -2.43 -19.18 -6.74
CA LEU A 231 -2.18 -17.75 -6.66
C LEU A 231 -3.27 -16.96 -7.41
N PRO A 232 -3.54 -15.71 -7.02
CA PRO A 232 -4.31 -14.79 -7.84
C PRO A 232 -3.71 -14.66 -9.25
N GLY A 233 -4.57 -14.55 -10.27
CA GLY A 233 -4.14 -14.56 -11.67
C GLY A 233 -3.11 -13.48 -12.01
N TRP A 234 -3.23 -12.28 -11.42
CA TRP A 234 -2.27 -11.19 -11.62
C TRP A 234 -0.88 -11.55 -11.09
N LEU A 235 -0.80 -12.21 -9.94
CA LEU A 235 0.47 -12.59 -9.30
C LEU A 235 1.10 -13.79 -10.02
N ALA A 236 0.29 -14.78 -10.39
CA ALA A 236 0.75 -15.92 -11.18
C ALA A 236 1.33 -15.47 -12.52
N GLY A 237 0.67 -14.52 -13.20
CA GLY A 237 1.14 -13.91 -14.44
C GLY A 237 2.48 -13.21 -14.26
N ALA A 238 2.61 -12.33 -13.26
CA ALA A 238 3.85 -11.61 -12.99
C ALA A 238 5.03 -12.53 -12.66
N ILE A 239 4.81 -13.59 -11.89
CA ILE A 239 5.85 -14.59 -11.60
C ILE A 239 6.31 -15.31 -12.87
N ALA A 240 5.37 -15.66 -13.76
CA ALA A 240 5.69 -16.31 -15.03
C ALA A 240 6.48 -15.39 -15.98
N GLU A 241 6.13 -14.11 -16.04
CA GLU A 241 6.85 -13.10 -16.84
C GLU A 241 8.30 -12.92 -16.35
N GLN A 242 8.50 -12.74 -15.04
CA GLN A 242 9.85 -12.65 -14.46
C GLN A 242 10.69 -13.93 -14.70
N ALA A 243 10.05 -15.10 -14.84
CA ALA A 243 10.74 -16.35 -15.14
C ALA A 243 11.18 -16.44 -16.61
N ALA A 244 10.53 -15.71 -17.52
CA ALA A 244 10.82 -15.70 -18.95
C ALA A 244 11.95 -14.72 -19.35
N GLU A 245 12.21 -13.68 -18.53
CA GLU A 245 13.33 -12.73 -18.68
C GLU A 245 14.70 -13.34 -18.33
#